data_AF-A0A292YKT2-F1
#
_entry.id   AF-A0A292YKT2-F1
#
_cell.length_a   1.000
_cell.length_b   1.000
_cell.length_c   1.000
_cell.angle_alpha   90.00
_cell.angle_beta   90.00
_cell.angle_gamma   90.00
#
_symmetry.space_group_name_H-M   'P 1'
#
loop_
_entity.id
_entity.type
_entity.pdbx_description
1 polymer ?
#
loop_
_entity_poly.entity_id
_entity_poly.type
_entity_poly.pdbx_seq_one_letter_code
_entity_poly.pdbx_strand_id
1 'polypeptide(L)'
;MRSFAVEPVVLAIYGELLQPSVPVRFLMPLSAVEELGLFLEENFSSDEEEQAAIHSNIKRLVSFFDNPFVRKKTTLAGHPPWSVSKPVVYNEFVTVQVVNTVDTAAFGEEFDPIETELILLAMKENVPILTEDPFLQDRIVNSGLDVQVYDVEDFEFALEEGLAGMGPDSNLPTRNQNYILPIIFGSFLFILVVALIMAF
;
A
#
# COMPACT_ATOMS: atom_id res chain seq x y z
N MET A 1 -5.87 15.41 -4.34
CA MET A 1 -4.72 14.49 -4.15
C MET A 1 -5.29 13.18 -3.66
N ARG A 2 -5.10 12.10 -4.42
CA ARG A 2 -5.61 10.76 -4.07
C ARG A 2 -4.85 10.24 -2.85
N SER A 3 -5.51 9.51 -1.97
CA SER A 3 -4.88 9.00 -0.75
C SER A 3 -5.19 7.53 -0.56
N PHE A 4 -4.18 6.76 -0.13
CA PHE A 4 -4.30 5.34 0.14
C PHE A 4 -3.61 5.03 1.48
N ALA A 5 -4.21 4.15 2.27
CA ALA A 5 -3.51 3.46 3.34
C ALA A 5 -2.70 2.32 2.71
N VAL A 6 -1.42 2.21 3.05
CA VAL A 6 -0.53 1.21 2.45
C VAL A 6 0.55 0.78 3.45
N GLU A 7 0.98 -0.47 3.35
CA GLU A 7 2.21 -0.91 4.00
C GLU A 7 3.43 -0.40 3.23
N PRO A 8 4.47 0.13 3.90
CA PRO A 8 5.65 0.65 3.22
C PRO A 8 6.38 -0.38 2.34
N VAL A 9 6.29 -1.68 2.69
CA VAL A 9 6.91 -2.77 1.91
C VAL A 9 6.26 -2.94 0.54
N VAL A 10 4.94 -2.71 0.41
CA VAL A 10 4.22 -2.79 -0.87
C VAL A 10 4.79 -1.77 -1.86
N LEU A 11 5.08 -0.54 -1.42
CA LEU A 11 5.74 0.45 -2.30
C LEU A 11 7.16 0.03 -2.74
N ALA A 12 7.83 -0.80 -1.94
CA ALA A 12 9.18 -1.25 -2.23
C ALA A 12 9.18 -2.37 -3.29
N ILE A 13 8.24 -3.31 -3.15
CA ILE A 13 8.04 -4.42 -4.09
C ILE A 13 7.56 -3.85 -5.43
N TYR A 14 6.53 -2.99 -5.38
CA TYR A 14 5.90 -2.42 -6.56
C TYR A 14 6.41 -0.99 -6.80
N GLY A 15 7.64 -0.89 -7.29
CA GLY A 15 8.32 0.40 -7.51
C GLY A 15 7.58 1.36 -8.46
N GLU A 16 6.64 0.88 -9.26
CA GLU A 16 5.75 1.69 -10.10
C GLU A 16 4.78 2.57 -9.28
N LEU A 17 4.42 2.15 -8.06
CA LEU A 17 3.64 2.97 -7.12
C LEU A 17 4.38 4.25 -6.71
N LEU A 18 5.70 4.30 -6.93
CA LEU A 18 6.52 5.48 -6.72
C LEU A 18 6.53 6.43 -7.94
N GLN A 19 5.89 6.07 -9.04
CA GLN A 19 5.79 6.89 -10.27
C GLN A 19 4.34 6.96 -10.79
N PRO A 20 3.36 7.34 -9.96
CA PRO A 20 1.96 7.37 -10.37
C PRO A 20 1.71 8.45 -11.44
N SER A 21 0.66 8.25 -12.24
CA SER A 21 0.23 9.20 -13.28
C SER A 21 -0.24 10.57 -12.75
N VAL A 22 -0.63 10.63 -11.47
CA VAL A 22 -1.09 11.84 -10.77
C VAL A 22 -0.50 11.92 -9.35
N PRO A 23 -0.51 13.09 -8.70
CA PRO A 23 -0.04 13.19 -7.32
C PRO A 23 -0.86 12.35 -6.33
N VAL A 24 -0.16 11.47 -5.60
CA VAL A 24 -0.70 10.54 -4.61
C VAL A 24 -0.08 10.79 -3.24
N ARG A 25 -0.90 10.58 -2.20
CA ARG A 25 -0.46 10.52 -0.82
C ARG A 25 -0.62 9.11 -0.26
N PHE A 26 0.45 8.57 0.31
CA PHE A 26 0.40 7.32 1.06
C PHE A 26 0.37 7.61 2.57
N LEU A 27 -0.58 6.97 3.24
CA LEU A 27 -0.73 6.95 4.69
C LEU A 27 -0.22 5.61 5.19
N MET A 28 0.71 5.62 6.13
CA MET A 28 1.40 4.42 6.60
C MET A 28 1.33 4.32 8.12
N PRO A 29 1.02 3.15 8.70
CA PRO A 29 1.22 2.89 10.12
C PRO A 29 2.68 3.13 10.53
N LEU A 30 2.90 3.72 11.71
CA LEU A 30 4.24 3.99 12.23
C LEU A 30 5.02 2.69 12.48
N SER A 31 4.37 1.68 13.05
CA SER A 31 4.92 0.35 13.29
C SER A 31 5.44 -0.28 11.99
N ALA A 32 4.64 -0.26 10.92
CA ALA A 32 5.01 -0.80 9.61
C ALA A 32 6.23 -0.09 9.00
N VAL A 33 6.40 1.22 9.26
CA VAL A 33 7.59 1.97 8.83
C VAL A 33 8.82 1.55 9.64
N GLU A 34 8.67 1.32 10.95
CA GLU A 34 9.75 0.86 11.82
C GLU A 34 10.20 -0.57 11.50
N GLU A 35 9.28 -1.41 11.01
CA GLU A 35 9.54 -2.80 10.62
C GLU A 35 10.10 -2.95 9.19
N LEU A 36 10.14 -1.88 8.39
CA LEU A 36 10.57 -1.94 6.98
C LEU A 36 11.98 -2.54 6.81
N GLY A 37 12.87 -2.32 7.78
CA GLY A 37 14.23 -2.87 7.76
C GLY A 37 14.29 -4.40 7.89
N LEU A 38 13.28 -5.04 8.47
CA LEU A 38 13.22 -6.49 8.66
C LEU A 38 13.12 -7.22 7.31
N PHE A 39 12.45 -6.60 6.34
CA PHE A 39 12.27 -7.15 4.99
C PHE A 39 13.55 -7.21 4.15
N LEU A 40 14.67 -6.64 4.61
CA LEU A 40 15.97 -6.77 3.94
C LEU A 40 16.55 -8.19 3.99
N GLU A 41 16.03 -9.05 4.87
CA GLU A 41 16.46 -10.44 5.00
C GLU A 41 15.48 -11.41 4.29
N GLU A 42 14.35 -10.90 3.79
CA GLU A 42 13.28 -11.69 3.17
C GLU A 42 13.52 -11.96 1.69
N ASN A 43 13.03 -13.10 1.22
CA ASN A 43 13.03 -13.49 -0.19
C ASN A 43 11.61 -13.35 -0.77
N PHE A 44 11.47 -12.43 -1.72
CA PHE A 44 10.20 -12.10 -2.39
C PHE A 44 10.08 -12.78 -3.75
N SER A 45 11.20 -12.97 -4.46
CA SER A 45 11.22 -13.63 -5.77
C SER A 45 12.31 -14.70 -5.83
N SER A 46 12.04 -15.75 -6.62
CA SER A 46 13.06 -16.72 -7.01
C SER A 46 13.97 -16.22 -8.13
N ASP A 47 13.58 -15.14 -8.82
CA ASP A 47 14.41 -14.46 -9.79
C ASP A 47 15.40 -13.53 -9.04
N GLU A 48 16.70 -13.76 -9.23
CA GLU A 48 17.74 -13.03 -8.53
C GLU A 48 17.79 -11.54 -8.91
N GLU A 49 17.44 -11.17 -10.15
CA GLU A 49 17.44 -9.78 -10.61
C GLU A 49 16.27 -9.01 -10.01
N GLU A 50 15.07 -9.62 -10.04
CA GLU A 50 13.88 -9.07 -9.41
C GLU A 50 14.07 -8.93 -7.89
N GLN A 51 14.58 -9.98 -7.24
CA GLN A 51 14.89 -9.95 -5.81
C GLN A 51 15.88 -8.84 -5.46
N ALA A 52 16.94 -8.66 -6.25
CA ALA A 52 17.92 -7.58 -6.06
C ALA A 52 17.28 -6.19 -6.25
N ALA A 53 16.36 -6.03 -7.20
CA ALA A 53 15.63 -4.80 -7.42
C ALA A 53 14.72 -4.44 -6.23
N ILE A 54 13.96 -5.41 -5.71
CA ILE A 54 13.09 -5.25 -4.52
C ILE A 54 13.94 -4.85 -3.31
N HIS A 55 15.02 -5.57 -3.02
CA HIS A 55 15.93 -5.23 -1.93
C HIS A 55 16.55 -3.84 -2.07
N SER A 56 16.88 -3.44 -3.30
CA SER A 56 17.38 -2.09 -3.58
C SER A 56 16.32 -1.02 -3.25
N ASN A 57 15.06 -1.25 -3.59
CA ASN A 57 13.95 -0.36 -3.27
C ASN A 57 13.70 -0.28 -1.75
N ILE A 58 13.71 -1.40 -1.03
CA ILE A 58 13.58 -1.42 0.43
C ILE A 58 14.72 -0.58 1.06
N LYS A 59 15.97 -0.79 0.64
CA LYS A 59 17.12 0.00 1.13
C LYS A 59 16.95 1.50 0.89
N ARG A 60 16.41 1.89 -0.26
CA ARG A 60 16.13 3.30 -0.59
C ARG A 60 15.06 3.88 0.34
N LEU A 61 13.97 3.16 0.58
CA LEU A 61 12.91 3.61 1.47
C LEU A 61 13.36 3.68 2.93
N VAL A 62 14.11 2.68 3.42
CA VAL A 62 14.74 2.72 4.75
C VAL A 62 15.64 3.95 4.87
N SER A 63 16.53 4.16 3.90
CA SER A 63 17.43 5.34 3.88
C SER A 63 16.67 6.67 3.84
N PHE A 64 15.52 6.70 3.16
CA PHE A 64 14.65 7.87 3.12
C PHE A 64 14.05 8.17 4.50
N PHE A 65 13.51 7.17 5.19
CA PHE A 65 12.93 7.35 6.53
C PHE A 65 14.00 7.63 7.60
N ASP A 66 15.21 7.08 7.46
CA ASP A 66 16.35 7.32 8.36
C ASP A 66 16.99 8.70 8.20
N ASN A 67 16.70 9.40 7.09
CA ASN A 67 17.18 10.76 6.90
C ASN A 67 16.79 11.64 8.11
N PRO A 68 17.72 12.39 8.74
CA PRO A 68 17.43 13.13 9.97
C PRO A 68 16.25 14.11 9.87
N PHE A 69 16.01 14.71 8.70
CA PHE A 69 14.88 15.62 8.49
C PHE A 69 13.55 14.87 8.34
N VAL A 70 13.55 13.73 7.65
CA VAL A 70 12.39 12.87 7.49
C VAL A 70 12.04 12.24 8.83
N ARG A 71 13.00 11.58 9.48
CA ARG A 71 12.87 11.00 10.81
C ARG A 71 12.32 12.01 11.81
N LYS A 72 12.85 13.24 11.84
CA LYS A 72 12.32 14.27 12.74
C LYS A 72 10.85 14.60 12.48
N LYS A 73 10.38 14.57 11.23
CA LYS A 73 8.98 14.81 10.87
C LYS A 73 8.09 13.61 11.23
N THR A 74 8.58 12.39 11.04
CA THR A 74 7.82 11.15 11.28
C THR A 74 7.79 10.77 12.76
N THR A 75 8.91 10.85 13.50
CA THR A 75 8.97 10.54 14.94
C THR A 75 8.11 11.50 15.79
N LEU A 76 7.86 12.73 15.34
CA LEU A 76 6.92 13.63 16.01
C LEU A 76 5.48 13.10 16.00
N ALA A 77 5.15 12.18 15.08
CA ALA A 77 3.87 11.48 15.10
C ALA A 77 3.77 10.44 16.24
N GLY A 78 4.90 9.95 16.77
CA GLY A 78 4.90 8.87 17.77
C GLY A 78 4.44 9.24 19.18
N HIS A 79 3.96 10.47 19.43
CA HIS A 79 3.71 10.94 20.80
C HIS A 79 2.23 10.95 21.20
N PRO A 80 1.32 11.68 20.53
CA PRO A 80 -0.10 11.44 20.70
C PRO A 80 -0.53 10.20 19.90
N PRO A 81 -1.42 9.37 20.46
CA PRO A 81 -2.16 8.41 19.68
C PRO A 81 -2.88 9.06 18.50
N TRP A 82 -2.97 8.35 17.37
CA TRP A 82 -3.58 8.82 16.12
C TRP A 82 -2.95 10.06 15.51
N SER A 83 -1.75 10.44 15.96
CA SER A 83 -1.15 11.64 15.42
C SER A 83 -0.49 11.36 14.08
N VAL A 84 -0.63 12.33 13.19
CA VAL A 84 -0.19 12.24 11.79
C VAL A 84 1.05 13.12 11.63
N SER A 85 2.11 12.55 11.05
CA SER A 85 3.33 13.28 10.73
C SER A 85 3.07 14.40 9.72
N LYS A 86 4.01 15.36 9.67
CA LYS A 86 4.00 16.34 8.57
C LYS A 86 4.24 15.61 7.24
N PRO A 87 3.56 16.02 6.15
CA PRO A 87 3.81 15.48 4.82
C PRO A 87 5.31 15.50 4.47
N VAL A 88 5.80 14.35 4.02
CA VAL A 88 7.16 14.18 3.52
C VAL A 88 7.08 13.88 2.04
N VAL A 89 7.60 14.79 1.24
CA VAL A 89 7.69 14.60 -0.22
C VAL A 89 8.76 13.55 -0.49
N TYR A 90 8.37 12.44 -1.12
CA TYR A 90 9.29 11.41 -1.58
C TYR A 90 9.84 11.78 -2.97
N ASN A 91 8.96 12.19 -3.88
CA ASN A 91 9.31 12.74 -5.19
C ASN A 91 8.21 13.71 -5.68
N GLU A 92 8.23 14.09 -6.96
CA GLU A 92 7.26 15.04 -7.55
C GLU A 92 5.79 14.61 -7.40
N PHE A 93 5.51 13.31 -7.49
CA PHE A 93 4.15 12.77 -7.48
C PHE A 93 3.78 12.06 -6.17
N VAL A 94 4.75 11.70 -5.34
CA VAL A 94 4.51 10.91 -4.13
C VAL A 94 4.83 11.69 -2.87
N THR A 95 3.82 11.79 -2.00
CA THR A 95 3.95 12.30 -0.64
C THR A 95 3.60 11.19 0.35
N VAL A 96 4.37 11.06 1.43
CA VAL A 96 4.08 10.09 2.50
C VAL A 96 3.72 10.81 3.79
N GLN A 97 2.82 10.20 4.56
CA GLN A 97 2.49 10.57 5.93
C GLN A 97 2.43 9.31 6.79
N VAL A 98 3.24 9.31 7.84
CA VAL A 98 3.24 8.27 8.87
C VAL A 98 2.25 8.62 9.97
N VAL A 99 1.47 7.64 10.43
CA VAL A 99 0.44 7.79 11.46
C VAL A 99 0.75 6.86 12.63
N ASN A 100 0.73 7.41 13.84
CA ASN A 100 0.82 6.62 15.07
C ASN A 100 -0.53 6.01 15.40
N THR A 101 -0.89 4.98 14.63
CA THR A 101 -2.00 4.07 14.88
C THR A 101 -1.83 3.46 16.26
N VAL A 102 -2.86 3.58 17.08
CA VAL A 102 -2.95 2.88 18.36
C VAL A 102 -4.23 2.07 18.34
N ASP A 103 -4.27 1.03 19.16
CA ASP A 103 -5.44 0.15 19.36
C ASP A 103 -5.53 -1.02 18.37
N THR A 104 -4.68 -2.02 18.56
CA THR A 104 -4.74 -3.30 17.82
C THR A 104 -5.76 -4.29 18.38
N ALA A 105 -6.49 -3.92 19.44
CA ALA A 105 -7.42 -4.83 20.11
C ALA A 105 -8.74 -4.99 19.36
N ALA A 106 -9.08 -4.06 18.45
CA ALA A 106 -10.37 -4.04 17.75
C ALA A 106 -10.57 -5.25 16.81
N PHE A 107 -9.51 -5.75 16.19
CA PHE A 107 -9.57 -6.80 15.16
C PHE A 107 -8.55 -7.93 15.33
N GLY A 108 -7.81 -7.95 16.45
CA GLY A 108 -6.65 -8.82 16.67
C GLY A 108 -6.93 -10.34 16.76
N GLU A 109 -8.18 -10.80 16.63
CA GLU A 109 -8.50 -12.23 16.48
C GLU A 109 -8.48 -12.70 15.02
N GLU A 110 -8.73 -11.81 14.06
CA GLU A 110 -8.86 -12.12 12.63
C GLU A 110 -7.69 -11.57 11.80
N PHE A 111 -7.07 -10.49 12.29
CA PHE A 111 -6.02 -9.75 11.60
C PHE A 111 -4.78 -9.65 12.48
N ASP A 112 -3.61 -9.64 11.86
CA ASP A 112 -2.38 -9.37 12.60
C ASP A 112 -2.30 -7.90 13.05
N PRO A 113 -1.34 -7.53 13.91
CA PRO A 113 -1.23 -6.15 14.40
C PRO A 113 -1.07 -5.09 13.30
N ILE A 114 -0.26 -5.34 12.26
CA ILE A 114 -0.01 -4.38 11.16
C ILE A 114 -1.26 -4.25 10.29
N GLU A 115 -1.90 -5.37 9.96
CA GLU A 115 -3.18 -5.39 9.23
C GLU A 115 -4.26 -4.62 9.98
N THR A 116 -4.35 -4.84 11.30
CA THR A 116 -5.31 -4.14 12.16
C THR A 116 -5.07 -2.64 12.14
N GLU A 117 -3.81 -2.20 12.26
CA GLU A 117 -3.46 -0.79 12.20
C GLU A 117 -3.78 -0.17 10.83
N LEU A 118 -3.50 -0.90 9.74
CA LEU A 118 -3.80 -0.47 8.37
C LEU A 118 -5.31 -0.29 8.14
N ILE A 119 -6.12 -1.24 8.60
CA ILE A 119 -7.58 -1.19 8.55
C ILE A 119 -8.11 0.00 9.34
N LEU A 120 -7.69 0.16 10.59
CA LEU A 120 -8.17 1.25 11.43
C LEU A 120 -7.75 2.62 10.88
N LEU A 121 -6.55 2.71 10.31
CA LEU A 121 -6.07 3.90 9.61
C LEU A 121 -6.97 4.23 8.41
N ALA A 122 -7.26 3.25 7.57
CA ALA A 122 -8.12 3.39 6.39
C ALA A 122 -9.53 3.86 6.77
N MET A 123 -10.14 3.22 7.78
CA MET A 123 -11.46 3.60 8.30
C MET A 123 -11.47 5.03 8.85
N LYS A 124 -10.46 5.39 9.65
CA LYS A 124 -10.40 6.70 10.31
C LYS A 124 -10.21 7.84 9.31
N GLU A 125 -9.35 7.64 8.33
CA GLU A 125 -9.03 8.65 7.31
C GLU A 125 -9.98 8.59 6.11
N ASN A 126 -10.89 7.60 6.07
CA ASN A 126 -11.80 7.33 4.97
C ASN A 126 -11.06 7.25 3.62
N VAL A 127 -10.02 6.42 3.59
CA VAL A 127 -9.19 6.16 2.41
C VAL A 127 -9.19 4.67 2.10
N PRO A 128 -9.08 4.27 0.83
CA PRO A 128 -8.90 2.86 0.49
C PRO A 128 -7.55 2.31 0.97
N ILE A 129 -7.51 1.00 1.18
CA ILE A 129 -6.26 0.24 1.35
C ILE A 129 -5.75 -0.15 -0.03
N LEU A 130 -4.44 -0.06 -0.22
CA LEU A 130 -3.73 -0.63 -1.36
C LEU A 130 -2.89 -1.81 -0.86
N THR A 131 -3.15 -3.02 -1.34
CA THR A 131 -2.43 -4.24 -0.91
C THR A 131 -2.50 -5.34 -1.97
N GLU A 132 -1.49 -6.21 -1.95
CA GLU A 132 -1.35 -7.37 -2.84
C GLU A 132 -1.60 -8.70 -2.10
N ASP A 133 -1.96 -8.64 -0.81
CA ASP A 133 -2.29 -9.85 -0.07
C ASP A 133 -3.77 -10.23 -0.30
N PRO A 134 -4.05 -11.29 -1.10
CA PRO A 134 -5.43 -11.73 -1.33
C PRO A 134 -6.10 -12.23 -0.05
N PHE A 135 -5.34 -12.72 0.95
CA PHE A 135 -5.92 -13.19 2.21
C PHE A 135 -6.40 -12.04 3.09
N LEU A 136 -5.68 -10.92 3.10
CA LEU A 136 -6.15 -9.69 3.73
C LEU A 136 -7.39 -9.14 3.01
N GLN A 137 -7.36 -9.08 1.67
CA GLN A 137 -8.50 -8.64 0.87
C GLN A 137 -9.76 -9.46 1.20
N ASP A 138 -9.65 -10.80 1.14
CA ASP A 138 -10.76 -11.70 1.45
C ASP A 138 -11.28 -11.53 2.88
N ARG A 139 -10.39 -11.42 3.88
CA ARG A 139 -10.80 -11.22 5.28
C ARG A 139 -11.55 -9.90 5.47
N ILE A 140 -11.07 -8.80 4.88
CA ILE A 140 -11.75 -7.49 4.97
C ILE A 140 -13.18 -7.58 4.40
N VAL A 141 -13.33 -8.21 3.23
CA VAL A 141 -14.64 -8.40 2.58
C VAL A 141 -15.56 -9.27 3.43
N ASN A 142 -15.05 -10.39 3.95
CA ASN A 142 -15.85 -11.35 4.71
C ASN A 142 -16.25 -10.83 6.10
N SER A 143 -15.42 -10.00 6.72
CA SER A 143 -15.71 -9.38 8.02
C SER A 143 -16.68 -8.19 7.91
N GLY A 144 -17.09 -7.81 6.70
CA GLY A 144 -18.06 -6.74 6.46
C GLY A 144 -17.57 -5.36 6.90
N LEU A 145 -16.25 -5.15 6.89
CA LEU A 145 -15.63 -3.89 7.25
C LEU A 145 -15.92 -2.83 6.16
N ASP A 146 -16.23 -1.61 6.60
CA ASP A 146 -16.49 -0.47 5.71
C ASP A 146 -15.16 0.15 5.25
N VAL A 147 -14.37 -0.62 4.51
CA VAL A 147 -13.09 -0.22 3.93
C VAL A 147 -13.01 -0.71 2.50
N GLN A 148 -12.69 0.19 1.58
CA GLN A 148 -12.40 -0.18 0.20
C GLN A 148 -10.96 -0.71 0.11
N VAL A 149 -10.75 -1.76 -0.68
CA VAL A 149 -9.43 -2.35 -0.91
C VAL A 149 -9.20 -2.41 -2.42
N TYR A 150 -8.02 -1.98 -2.84
CA TYR A 150 -7.52 -2.12 -4.19
C TYR A 150 -6.31 -3.02 -4.20
N ASP A 151 -6.27 -3.88 -5.20
CA ASP A 151 -5.07 -4.56 -5.65
C ASP A 151 -4.13 -3.54 -6.33
N VAL A 152 -2.82 -3.80 -6.36
CA VAL A 152 -1.84 -2.92 -7.03
C VAL A 152 -2.07 -2.92 -8.53
N GLU A 153 -2.52 -4.02 -9.13
CA GLU A 153 -2.89 -4.05 -10.55
C GLU A 153 -4.01 -3.03 -10.88
N ASP A 154 -4.88 -2.74 -9.91
CA ASP A 154 -5.99 -1.80 -10.05
C ASP A 154 -5.64 -0.34 -9.64
N PHE A 155 -4.39 -0.08 -9.24
CA PHE A 155 -3.99 1.22 -8.68
C PHE A 155 -4.23 2.38 -9.65
N GLU A 156 -3.78 2.29 -10.90
CA GLU A 156 -3.93 3.38 -11.88
C GLU A 156 -5.41 3.64 -12.19
N PHE A 157 -6.22 2.59 -12.27
CA PHE A 157 -7.66 2.72 -12.44
C PHE A 157 -8.32 3.44 -11.24
N ALA A 158 -7.89 3.12 -10.01
CA ALA A 158 -8.36 3.78 -8.80
C ALA A 158 -7.99 5.29 -8.76
N LEU A 159 -6.88 5.68 -9.39
CA LEU A 159 -6.49 7.08 -9.55
C LEU A 159 -7.41 7.83 -10.52
N GLU A 160 -7.77 7.20 -11.63
CA GLU A 160 -8.61 7.75 -12.71
C GLU A 160 -10.08 7.95 -12.29
N GLU A 161 -10.73 6.90 -11.76
CA GLU A 161 -12.16 6.97 -11.39
C GLU A 161 -12.43 7.88 -10.19
N GLY A 162 -11.38 8.18 -9.44
CA GLY A 162 -11.44 9.10 -8.33
C GLY A 162 -12.21 8.63 -7.11
N LEU A 163 -12.35 7.32 -7.00
CA LEU A 163 -12.96 6.60 -5.89
C LEU A 163 -12.13 6.65 -4.60
N ALA A 164 -10.85 7.04 -4.66
CA ALA A 164 -9.95 7.18 -3.51
C ALA A 164 -10.28 8.38 -2.57
N GLY A 165 -11.56 8.61 -2.27
CA GLY A 165 -12.04 9.65 -1.36
C GLY A 165 -13.56 9.86 -1.29
N MET A 166 -14.41 8.88 -1.66
CA MET A 166 -15.86 9.01 -1.50
C MET A 166 -16.34 8.42 -0.17
N GLY A 167 -16.77 9.28 0.76
CA GLY A 167 -17.51 8.88 1.96
C GLY A 167 -18.93 8.35 1.67
N PRO A 168 -19.71 8.02 2.72
CA PRO A 168 -20.83 7.08 2.67
C PRO A 168 -22.11 7.53 1.91
N ASP A 169 -22.06 8.60 1.12
CA ASP A 169 -23.24 9.21 0.49
C ASP A 169 -23.25 9.14 -1.05
N SER A 170 -22.46 8.25 -1.65
CA SER A 170 -22.59 7.95 -3.09
C SER A 170 -23.61 6.83 -3.31
N ASN A 171 -24.81 7.19 -3.79
CA ASN A 171 -25.75 6.28 -4.45
C ASN A 171 -25.13 5.66 -5.70
N LEU A 172 -24.17 4.75 -5.52
CA LEU A 172 -23.76 3.82 -6.56
C LEU A 172 -24.59 2.54 -6.41
N PRO A 173 -25.08 1.96 -7.50
CA PRO A 173 -25.78 0.68 -7.43
C PRO A 173 -24.82 -0.34 -6.81
N THR A 174 -25.27 -1.01 -5.74
CA THR A 174 -24.61 -2.21 -5.21
C THR A 174 -24.40 -3.18 -6.37
N ARG A 175 -23.19 -3.21 -6.92
CA ARG A 175 -22.88 -4.05 -8.07
C ARG A 175 -22.77 -5.48 -7.56
N ASN A 176 -23.86 -6.21 -7.79
CA ASN A 176 -24.04 -7.64 -7.57
C ASN A 176 -22.74 -8.40 -7.89
N GLN A 177 -22.09 -8.95 -6.86
CA GLN A 177 -20.84 -9.75 -6.93
C GLN A 177 -21.07 -11.14 -7.53
N ASN A 178 -21.60 -11.19 -8.76
CA ASN A 178 -21.63 -12.41 -9.56
C ASN A 178 -20.75 -12.20 -10.79
N TYR A 179 -19.44 -12.13 -10.57
CA TYR A 179 -18.46 -12.46 -11.60
C TYR A 179 -17.61 -13.60 -11.06
N ILE A 180 -17.92 -14.81 -11.52
CA ILE A 180 -16.96 -15.89 -11.63
C ILE A 180 -15.89 -15.35 -12.59
N LEU A 181 -14.77 -14.87 -12.04
CA LEU A 181 -13.61 -14.54 -12.86
C LEU A 181 -13.15 -15.84 -13.55
N PRO A 182 -12.88 -15.83 -14.86
CA PRO A 182 -12.08 -16.89 -15.43
C PRO A 182 -10.70 -16.78 -14.79
N ILE A 183 -10.24 -17.87 -14.17
CA ILE A 183 -8.87 -18.07 -13.77
C ILE A 183 -8.00 -17.87 -15.02
N ILE A 184 -7.42 -16.67 -15.19
CA ILE A 184 -6.40 -16.41 -16.20
C ILE A 184 -5.08 -16.36 -15.44
N PHE A 185 -4.33 -17.46 -15.57
CA PHE A 185 -2.94 -17.59 -15.14
C PHE A 185 -2.09 -16.44 -15.74
N GLY A 186 -1.88 -15.39 -14.95
CA GLY A 186 -0.96 -14.30 -15.23
C GLY A 186 0.46 -14.65 -14.81
N SER A 187 1.12 -15.56 -15.52
CA SER A 187 2.57 -15.82 -15.32
C SER A 187 3.32 -16.06 -16.63
N PHE A 188 2.82 -15.53 -17.76
CA PHE A 188 3.46 -15.74 -19.07
C PHE A 188 3.53 -14.51 -19.98
N LEU A 189 2.94 -13.36 -19.62
CA LEU A 189 2.88 -12.23 -20.54
C LEU A 189 4.09 -11.27 -20.46
N PHE A 190 4.91 -11.34 -19.40
CA PHE A 190 6.11 -10.51 -19.30
C PHE A 190 7.31 -11.04 -20.13
N ILE A 191 7.38 -12.36 -20.36
CA ILE A 191 8.48 -12.98 -21.12
C ILE A 191 8.34 -12.73 -22.64
N LEU A 192 7.12 -12.51 -23.16
CA LEU A 192 6.93 -12.33 -24.60
C LEU A 192 7.35 -10.93 -25.09
N VAL A 193 7.24 -9.91 -24.25
CA VAL A 193 7.63 -8.53 -24.63
C VAL A 193 9.16 -8.39 -24.66
N VAL A 194 9.88 -9.05 -23.75
CA VAL A 194 11.35 -9.04 -23.75
C VAL A 194 11.92 -9.87 -24.92
N ALA A 195 11.28 -10.98 -25.30
CA ALA A 195 11.72 -11.79 -26.44
C ALA A 195 11.51 -11.10 -27.81
N LEU A 196 10.52 -10.22 -27.95
CA LEU A 196 10.26 -9.51 -29.21
C LEU A 196 11.19 -8.32 -29.44
N ILE A 197 11.75 -7.73 -28.37
CA ILE A 197 12.68 -6.60 -28.45
C ILE A 197 14.12 -7.06 -28.75
N MET A 198 14.47 -8.31 -28.44
CA MET A 198 15.79 -8.89 -28.74
C MET A 198 15.92 -9.46 -30.16
N ALA A 199 14.86 -9.42 -30.98
CA ALA A 199 14.83 -10.01 -32.33
C ALA A 199 14.85 -9.00 -33.48
N PHE A 200 15.12 -7.71 -33.21
CA PHE A 200 15.29 -6.67 -34.23
C PHE A 200 16.59 -5.87 -34.02
#